data_AF-A0A8T3RNM3-F1
#
_entry.id   AF-A0A8T3RNM3-F1
#
_cell.length_a   1.000
_cell.length_b   1.000
_cell.length_c   1.000
_cell.angle_alpha   90.00
_cell.angle_beta   90.00
_cell.angle_gamma   90.00
#
_symmetry.space_group_name_H-M   'P 1'
#
loop_
_entity.id
_entity.type
_entity.pdbx_description
1 polymer ?
#
loop_
_entity_poly.entity_id
_entity_poly.type
_entity_poly.pdbx_seq_one_letter_code
_entity_poly.pdbx_strand_id
1 'polypeptide(L)'
;MDMSNYDIEGAKRHFAAKLRFTTGPHELGHMIETDQDVVIVDVRLPSDYRAGHIPGAVNLPNGMWDRPKHLRKDAVNILYCYSQTCHLAAEAAVKLLAQGYPVQEMEGGFPAWQANGGEIVTGNGRERVAASS
;
A
#
# COMPACT_ATOMS: atom_id res chain seq x y z
N MET A 1 -17.19 25.44 15.80
CA MET A 1 -17.44 25.17 14.37
C MET A 1 -18.95 25.18 14.21
N ASP A 2 -19.49 26.09 13.40
CA ASP A 2 -20.94 26.11 13.14
C ASP A 2 -21.32 24.85 12.36
N MET A 3 -22.17 24.01 12.94
CA MET A 3 -22.58 22.73 12.36
C MET A 3 -23.75 22.87 11.39
N SER A 4 -24.38 24.05 11.30
CA SER A 4 -25.50 24.30 10.40
C SER A 4 -25.12 24.30 8.91
N ASN A 5 -23.83 24.45 8.60
CA ASN A 5 -23.28 24.42 7.24
C ASN A 5 -22.35 23.22 6.97
N TYR A 6 -22.40 22.16 7.78
CA TYR A 6 -21.58 20.98 7.55
C TYR A 6 -22.09 20.14 6.37
N ASP A 7 -21.25 19.95 5.36
CA ASP A 7 -21.59 19.13 4.18
C ASP A 7 -21.48 17.63 4.50
N ILE A 8 -22.57 17.08 5.05
CA ILE A 8 -22.70 15.65 5.39
C ILE A 8 -22.44 14.77 4.16
N GLU A 9 -22.99 15.13 3.00
CA GLU A 9 -22.90 14.30 1.79
C GLU A 9 -21.51 14.35 1.16
N GLY A 10 -20.84 15.51 1.20
CA GLY A 10 -19.42 15.63 0.84
C GLY A 10 -18.53 14.80 1.75
N ALA A 11 -18.75 14.85 3.07
CA ALA A 11 -18.02 14.02 4.02
C ALA A 11 -18.22 12.52 3.75
N LYS A 12 -19.45 12.07 3.52
CA LYS A 12 -19.74 10.68 3.14
C LYS A 12 -19.02 10.27 1.85
N ARG A 13 -19.06 11.10 0.80
CA ARG A 13 -18.35 10.82 -0.46
C ARG A 13 -16.84 10.71 -0.26
N HIS A 14 -16.26 11.60 0.55
CA HIS A 14 -14.85 11.58 0.88
C HIS A 14 -14.45 10.26 1.56
N PHE A 15 -15.13 9.90 2.65
CA PHE A 15 -14.79 8.68 3.39
C PHE A 15 -15.08 7.41 2.58
N ALA A 16 -16.15 7.39 1.78
CA ALA A 16 -16.43 6.27 0.88
C ALA A 16 -15.35 6.10 -0.21
N ALA A 17 -14.80 7.21 -0.74
CA ALA A 17 -13.70 7.16 -1.69
C ALA A 17 -12.40 6.68 -1.01
N LYS A 18 -12.09 7.20 0.19
CA LYS A 18 -10.94 6.75 0.98
C LYS A 18 -10.96 5.23 1.20
N LEU A 19 -12.08 4.69 1.71
CA LEU A 19 -12.24 3.26 1.95
C LEU A 19 -12.13 2.38 0.68
N ARG A 20 -12.34 2.94 -0.52
CA ARG A 20 -12.23 2.22 -1.79
C ARG A 20 -10.82 2.23 -2.37
N PHE A 21 -10.03 3.25 -2.08
CA PHE A 21 -8.74 3.49 -2.73
C PHE A 21 -7.55 3.43 -1.78
N THR A 22 -7.78 3.24 -0.48
CA THR A 22 -6.74 3.08 0.53
C THR A 22 -7.04 1.92 1.46
N THR A 23 -5.98 1.33 2.04
CA THR A 23 -6.04 0.31 3.09
C THR A 23 -5.06 0.68 4.22
N GLY A 24 -5.25 0.13 5.42
CA GLY A 24 -4.26 0.18 6.48
C GLY A 24 -3.41 -1.09 6.55
N PRO A 25 -2.37 -1.11 7.40
CA PRO A 25 -1.53 -2.29 7.62
C PRO A 25 -2.31 -3.44 8.29
N HIS A 26 -3.29 -3.13 9.14
CA HIS A 26 -4.14 -4.13 9.77
C HIS A 26 -5.01 -4.85 8.74
N GLU A 27 -5.69 -4.10 7.86
CA GLU A 27 -6.50 -4.69 6.80
C GLU A 27 -5.64 -5.49 5.84
N LEU A 28 -4.50 -4.96 5.38
CA LEU A 28 -3.59 -5.69 4.50
C LEU A 28 -3.08 -6.99 5.15
N GLY A 29 -2.78 -6.97 6.45
CA GLY A 29 -2.41 -8.17 7.21
C GLY A 29 -3.50 -9.24 7.14
N HIS A 30 -4.76 -8.85 7.37
CA HIS A 30 -5.90 -9.75 7.22
C HIS A 30 -6.07 -10.26 5.78
N MET A 31 -5.84 -9.42 4.76
CA MET A 31 -5.87 -9.86 3.35
C MET A 31 -4.84 -10.96 3.09
N ILE A 32 -3.63 -10.85 3.64
CA ILE A 32 -2.57 -11.86 3.53
C ILE A 32 -2.95 -13.13 4.28
N GLU A 33 -3.41 -13.02 5.52
CA GLU A 33 -3.79 -14.17 6.37
C GLU A 33 -4.94 -14.99 5.78
N THR A 34 -5.85 -14.33 5.06
CA THR A 34 -7.00 -14.95 4.42
C THR A 34 -6.80 -15.25 2.93
N ASP A 35 -5.56 -15.12 2.43
CA ASP A 35 -5.17 -15.40 1.04
C ASP A 35 -6.08 -14.68 0.01
N GLN A 36 -6.40 -13.41 0.28
CA GLN A 36 -7.18 -12.60 -0.65
C GLN A 36 -6.41 -12.35 -1.94
N ASP A 37 -7.16 -12.28 -3.04
CA ASP A 37 -6.59 -12.11 -4.38
C ASP A 37 -6.11 -10.67 -4.64
N VAL A 38 -4.92 -10.35 -4.13
CA VAL A 38 -4.27 -9.05 -4.27
C VAL A 38 -2.79 -9.19 -4.66
N VAL A 39 -2.23 -8.13 -5.23
CA VAL A 39 -0.79 -8.03 -5.48
C VAL A 39 -0.22 -6.95 -4.58
N ILE A 40 0.79 -7.28 -3.77
CA ILE A 40 1.45 -6.31 -2.89
C ILE A 40 2.65 -5.72 -3.63
N VAL A 41 2.78 -4.39 -3.63
CA VAL A 41 3.75 -3.68 -4.46
C VAL A 41 4.54 -2.68 -3.62
N ASP A 42 5.85 -2.91 -3.54
CA ASP A 42 6.81 -2.01 -2.89
C ASP A 42 7.39 -1.04 -3.92
N VAL A 43 7.03 0.24 -3.84
CA VAL A 43 7.54 1.27 -4.78
C VAL A 43 8.86 1.91 -4.35
N ARG A 44 9.45 1.45 -3.23
CA ARG A 44 10.73 1.95 -2.73
C ARG A 44 11.89 1.43 -3.57
N LEU A 45 13.08 1.95 -3.30
CA LEU A 45 14.29 1.53 -3.99
C LEU A 45 14.56 0.02 -3.79
N PRO A 46 15.22 -0.64 -4.77
CA PRO A 46 15.57 -2.05 -4.65
C PRO A 46 16.46 -2.37 -3.44
N SER A 47 17.30 -1.44 -2.99
CA SER A 47 18.12 -1.61 -1.79
C SER A 47 17.25 -1.71 -0.53
N ASP A 48 16.22 -0.88 -0.42
CA ASP A 48 15.34 -0.85 0.75
C ASP A 48 14.40 -2.05 0.77
N TYR A 49 13.88 -2.44 -0.40
CA TYR A 49 13.13 -3.68 -0.54
C TYR A 49 13.96 -4.90 -0.09
N ARG A 50 15.24 -4.98 -0.52
CA ARG A 50 16.12 -6.08 -0.09
C ARG A 50 16.46 -6.04 1.40
N ALA A 51 16.56 -4.84 1.98
CA ALA A 51 16.81 -4.67 3.41
C ALA A 51 15.60 -5.11 4.25
N GLY A 52 14.38 -4.98 3.71
CA GLY A 52 13.16 -5.52 4.30
C GLY A 52 11.91 -5.10 3.53
N HIS A 53 10.99 -6.03 3.30
CA HIS A 53 9.72 -5.77 2.61
C HIS A 53 8.57 -6.63 3.15
N ILE A 54 7.33 -6.30 2.77
CA ILE A 54 6.14 -7.09 3.16
C ILE A 54 6.18 -8.45 2.44
N PRO A 55 5.90 -9.59 3.10
CA PRO A 55 5.86 -10.90 2.48
C PRO A 55 4.99 -10.95 1.23
N GLY A 56 5.51 -11.53 0.16
CA GLY A 56 4.81 -11.63 -1.13
C GLY A 56 4.84 -10.34 -1.96
N ALA A 57 5.39 -9.24 -1.44
CA ALA A 57 5.50 -8.00 -2.21
C ALA A 57 6.49 -8.13 -3.39
N VAL A 58 6.12 -7.55 -4.53
CA VAL A 58 7.01 -7.32 -5.66
C VAL A 58 7.59 -5.91 -5.60
N ASN A 59 8.85 -5.73 -6.01
CA ASN A 59 9.47 -4.41 -6.05
C ASN A 59 9.24 -3.72 -7.41
N LEU A 60 8.65 -2.53 -7.38
CA LEU A 60 8.38 -1.70 -8.56
C LEU A 60 8.81 -0.24 -8.32
N PRO A 61 10.12 0.05 -8.28
CA PRO A 61 10.64 1.38 -8.00
C PRO A 61 10.29 2.39 -9.10
N ASN A 62 10.50 3.67 -8.78
CA ASN A 62 10.40 4.75 -9.76
C ASN A 62 11.25 4.45 -11.02
N GLY A 63 10.72 4.78 -12.19
CA GLY A 63 11.29 4.47 -13.50
C GLY A 63 10.80 3.15 -14.12
N MET A 64 10.10 2.30 -13.37
CA MET A 64 9.52 1.04 -13.89
C MET A 64 8.01 1.12 -14.17
N TRP A 65 7.35 2.21 -13.82
CA TRP A 65 5.89 2.34 -13.90
C TRP A 65 5.34 2.44 -15.32
N ASP A 66 6.16 2.81 -16.31
CA ASP A 66 5.72 2.92 -17.72
C ASP A 66 5.59 1.55 -18.40
N ARG A 67 6.23 0.52 -17.84
CA ARG A 67 6.16 -0.89 -18.29
C ARG A 67 6.18 -1.82 -17.08
N PRO A 68 5.13 -1.77 -16.24
CA PRO A 68 5.14 -2.46 -14.97
C PRO A 68 5.13 -3.97 -15.19
N LYS A 69 5.88 -4.69 -14.36
CA LYS A 69 5.88 -6.16 -14.32
C LYS A 69 5.19 -6.64 -13.05
N HIS A 70 4.66 -7.86 -13.11
CA HIS A 70 4.05 -8.55 -11.97
C HIS A 70 2.75 -7.93 -11.42
N LEU A 71 2.24 -6.87 -12.05
CA LEU A 71 0.93 -6.31 -11.74
C LEU A 71 -0.19 -7.03 -12.48
N ARG A 72 -1.38 -6.98 -11.89
CA ARG A 72 -2.58 -7.64 -12.41
C ARG A 72 -3.67 -6.62 -12.75
N LYS A 73 -4.38 -6.84 -13.86
CA LYS A 73 -5.51 -6.00 -14.27
C LYS A 73 -6.86 -6.52 -13.75
N ASP A 74 -6.88 -7.76 -13.29
CA ASP A 74 -8.03 -8.50 -12.78
C ASP A 74 -8.06 -8.57 -11.24
N ALA A 75 -7.07 -7.99 -10.56
CA ALA A 75 -6.94 -7.94 -9.11
C ALA A 75 -6.47 -6.55 -8.65
N VAL A 76 -6.64 -6.25 -7.37
CA VAL A 76 -6.17 -4.99 -6.77
C VAL A 76 -4.67 -5.09 -6.50
N ASN A 77 -3.92 -4.07 -6.92
CA ASN A 77 -2.49 -3.93 -6.61
C ASN A 77 -2.34 -2.94 -5.45
N ILE A 78 -1.93 -3.42 -4.27
CA ILE A 78 -1.74 -2.64 -3.04
C ILE A 78 -0.33 -2.05 -3.03
N LEU A 79 -0.21 -0.74 -3.20
CA LEU A 79 1.04 0.01 -3.25
C LEU A 79 1.44 0.51 -1.86
N TYR A 80 2.72 0.43 -1.50
CA TYR A 80 3.26 1.11 -0.32
C TYR A 80 4.64 1.75 -0.57
N CYS A 81 4.92 2.83 0.17
CA CYS A 81 6.19 3.57 0.12
C CYS A 81 6.87 3.63 1.51
N TYR A 82 7.71 4.64 1.76
CA TYR A 82 8.54 4.86 2.93
C TYR A 82 7.77 5.34 4.16
N SER A 83 6.66 6.07 4.01
CA SER A 83 5.94 6.68 5.14
C SER A 83 4.60 7.28 4.70
N GLN A 84 3.81 7.77 5.66
CA GLN A 84 2.60 8.58 5.40
C GLN A 84 2.86 9.87 4.62
N THR A 85 4.10 10.38 4.64
CA THR A 85 4.50 11.62 3.99
C THR A 85 5.21 11.38 2.65
N CYS A 86 5.39 10.12 2.25
CA CYS A 86 5.88 9.77 0.92
C CYS A 86 4.73 9.78 -0.08
N HIS A 87 4.89 10.50 -1.20
CA HIS A 87 3.90 10.52 -2.28
C HIS A 87 4.19 9.57 -3.45
N LEU A 88 5.29 8.79 -3.42
CA LEU A 88 5.64 7.89 -4.52
C LEU A 88 4.58 6.82 -4.79
N ALA A 89 3.89 6.31 -3.75
CA ALA A 89 2.82 5.33 -3.93
C ALA A 89 1.62 5.96 -4.66
N ALA A 90 1.23 7.18 -4.29
CA ALA A 90 0.20 7.94 -4.99
C ALA A 90 0.60 8.30 -6.43
N GLU A 91 1.85 8.71 -6.68
CA GLU A 91 2.35 8.96 -8.04
C GLU A 91 2.33 7.69 -8.90
N ALA A 92 2.75 6.56 -8.34
CA ALA A 92 2.66 5.26 -9.00
C ALA A 92 1.20 4.91 -9.31
N ALA A 93 0.31 5.07 -8.34
CA ALA A 93 -1.12 4.81 -8.49
C ALA A 93 -1.72 5.54 -9.70
N VAL A 94 -1.44 6.85 -9.84
CA VAL A 94 -1.91 7.65 -10.98
C VAL A 94 -1.44 7.06 -12.32
N LYS A 95 -0.15 6.71 -12.45
CA LYS A 95 0.37 6.14 -13.70
C LYS A 95 -0.17 4.74 -14.01
N LEU A 96 -0.34 3.92 -12.98
CA LEU A 96 -0.80 2.54 -13.12
C LEU A 96 -2.30 2.48 -13.44
N LEU A 97 -3.10 3.35 -12.82
CA LEU A 97 -4.51 3.52 -13.14
C LEU A 97 -4.71 3.96 -14.60
N ALA A 98 -3.88 4.88 -15.10
CA ALA A 98 -3.91 5.30 -16.51
C ALA A 98 -3.63 4.16 -17.51
N GLN A 99 -2.98 3.08 -17.04
CA GLN A 99 -2.71 1.86 -17.83
C GLN A 99 -3.74 0.74 -17.59
N GLY A 100 -4.73 0.99 -16.74
CA GLY A 100 -5.82 0.04 -16.42
C GLY A 100 -5.47 -0.99 -15.35
N TYR A 101 -4.50 -0.72 -14.48
CA TYR A 101 -4.24 -1.53 -13.29
C TYR A 101 -5.06 -0.99 -12.11
N PRO A 102 -5.99 -1.76 -11.52
CA PRO A 102 -6.67 -1.37 -10.29
C PRO A 102 -5.68 -1.28 -9.14
N VAL A 103 -5.72 -0.20 -8.36
CA VAL A 103 -4.77 0.02 -7.26
C VAL A 103 -5.47 0.50 -5.99
N GLN A 104 -4.86 0.18 -4.85
CA GLN A 104 -5.05 0.90 -3.59
C GLN A 104 -3.70 1.27 -3.01
N GLU A 105 -3.67 2.30 -2.17
CA GLU A 105 -2.50 2.65 -1.38
C GLU A 105 -2.63 2.11 0.06
N MET A 106 -1.59 1.47 0.58
CA MET A 106 -1.49 1.18 2.01
C MET A 106 -0.96 2.43 2.73
N GLU A 107 -1.83 3.05 3.53
CA GLU A 107 -1.50 4.27 4.28
C GLU A 107 -0.38 3.99 5.29
N GLY A 108 0.45 5.02 5.54
CA GLY A 108 1.54 4.94 6.52
C GLY A 108 2.83 4.28 6.02
N GLY A 109 2.77 3.56 4.88
CA GLY A 109 3.94 2.93 4.26
C GLY A 109 4.57 1.83 5.11
N PHE A 110 5.79 1.43 4.74
CA PHE A 110 6.49 0.31 5.38
C PHE A 110 6.68 0.45 6.91
N PRO A 111 6.97 1.63 7.48
CA PRO A 111 7.06 1.79 8.93
C PRO A 111 5.74 1.52 9.65
N ALA A 112 4.59 1.88 9.06
CA ALA A 112 3.28 1.58 9.67
C ALA A 112 2.99 0.08 9.68
N TRP A 113 3.40 -0.64 8.63
CA TRP A 113 3.37 -2.10 8.61
C TRP A 113 4.21 -2.72 9.73
N GLN A 114 5.44 -2.24 9.91
CA GLN A 114 6.33 -2.71 10.96
C GLN A 114 5.79 -2.39 12.37
N ALA A 115 5.28 -1.17 12.58
CA ALA A 115 4.69 -0.75 13.85
C ALA A 115 3.47 -1.60 14.23
N ASN A 116 2.71 -2.09 13.24
CA ASN A 116 1.57 -2.99 13.43
C ASN A 116 1.99 -4.46 13.64
N GLY A 117 3.27 -4.76 13.87
CA GLY A 117 3.77 -6.11 14.13
C GLY A 117 3.78 -7.02 12.89
N GLY A 118 3.77 -6.41 11.69
CA GLY A 118 3.79 -7.13 10.43
C GLY A 118 5.06 -7.97 10.24
N GLU A 119 4.90 -9.12 9.57
CA GLU A 119 6.04 -9.92 9.10
C GLU A 119 6.83 -9.15 8.02
N ILE A 120 8.14 -9.32 7.99
CA ILE A 120 9.01 -8.79 6.94
C ILE A 120 9.85 -9.91 6.33
N VAL A 121 10.18 -9.76 5.06
CA VAL A 121 11.17 -10.59 4.36
C VAL A 121 12.43 -9.76 4.17
N THR A 122 13.57 -10.32 4.53
CA THR A 122 14.90 -9.75 4.27
C THR A 122 15.69 -10.71 3.37
N GLY A 123 16.88 -10.30 2.92
CA GLY A 123 17.79 -11.21 2.22
C GLY A 123 18.15 -12.50 2.97
N ASN A 124 17.86 -12.60 4.27
CA ASN A 124 18.18 -13.75 5.12
C ASN A 124 16.96 -14.63 5.47
N GLY A 125 15.73 -14.27 5.07
CA GLY A 125 14.52 -15.05 5.36
C GLY A 125 13.33 -14.20 5.82
N ARG A 126 12.32 -14.87 6.41
CA ARG A 126 11.12 -14.25 7.00
C ARG A 126 11.33 -13.99 8.50
N GLU A 127 10.98 -12.79 8.97
CA GLU A 127 11.09 -12.36 10.36
C GLU A 127 9.82 -11.60 10.80
N ARG A 128 9.34 -11.78 12.04
CA ARG A 128 8.30 -10.92 12.62
C ARG A 128 8.93 -9.70 13.27
N VAL A 129 8.41 -8.52 12.96
CA VAL A 129 8.82 -7.29 13.66
C VAL A 129 8.07 -7.22 14.98
N ALA A 130 8.78 -6.99 16.09
CA ALA A 130 8.15 -6.71 17.36
C ALA A 130 7.33 -5.41 17.24
N ALA A 131 6.03 -5.48 17.53
CA ALA A 131 5.18 -4.29 17.54
C ALA A 131 5.79 -3.26 18.51
N SER A 132 5.97 -2.03 18.04
CA SER A 132 6.50 -0.96 18.87
C SER A 132 5.45 -0.63 19.93
N SER A 133 5.82 -0.79 21.20
CA SER A 133 4.96 -0.56 22.38
C SER A 133 4.56 0.90 22.55
#